data_AF-A0A978TK70-F1
#
_entry.id   AF-A0A978TK70-F1
#
_cell.length_a   1.000
_cell.length_b   1.000
_cell.length_c   1.000
_cell.angle_alpha   90.00
_cell.angle_beta   90.00
_cell.angle_gamma   90.00
#
_symmetry.space_group_name_H-M   'P 1'
#
loop_
_entity.id
_entity.type
_entity.pdbx_description
1 polymer ?
#
loop_
_entity_poly.entity_id
_entity_poly.type
_entity_poly.pdbx_seq_one_letter_code
_entity_poly.pdbx_strand_id
1 'polypeptide(L)'
;MSVSLVNVAKYYKGLPHQDEALRQLQKQIEEVLPEILDEESEFAKAWRSPSWLQPPIRDAAPQPTSSPTPQLRPSPTQGILSSPAPQPRPTASPGAIATPPIPGTNTPSYVKPDGSVNLEVPYLSQLDNVENPAGACNVTSVAMCMAYFGHPIKNSKGEQLEDELYRFCQNNGLSRHSPQDLQTLSKLYGYDYKLDTAGRWEDIKLWLAAGKPCIIHGWFTRSGHIVVLRGYTDRGWIVNDPYGEWFSWGYDTSVSGKGLLYSFGMMESICGPNGTMWVHYFDGKPVAAPAPTPTPAPAPRPKTGLTLQDIYKNGWTIPIEEAAQDPTLVRQMEVRLKALRLMSGVPDGVYGPITEAAVVRFAQGFNLDPTKITLEFAKRLIESRDIPGYNPAKEIINSAIVAAVLDAPSSDVNTYLPSLLDALEKKGILDKPTLIAALATIGIETGGFRPINEYGDRQYFTEMYESRDDLGNTQRGDGARYHGRGFIQLTGRANYRYYGRKLGIPLEENPELALDPKISAQILVEYFWDREVDLLAQDGDWRGVRLAVNGGYNGWDRFWALVRDFQYYMS
;
A
#
# COMPACT_ATOMS: atom_id res chain seq x y z
N MET A 1 -21.73 25.92 -31.12
CA MET A 1 -21.11 24.66 -31.60
C MET A 1 -20.73 23.84 -30.36
N SER A 2 -20.31 22.57 -30.44
CA SER A 2 -19.93 21.79 -29.24
C SER A 2 -18.41 21.65 -29.12
N VAL A 3 -17.91 21.57 -27.89
CA VAL A 3 -16.49 21.33 -27.61
C VAL A 3 -16.17 19.86 -27.84
N SER A 4 -15.21 19.56 -28.73
CA SER A 4 -14.74 18.19 -28.98
C SER A 4 -13.60 17.82 -28.03
N LEU A 5 -13.78 16.78 -27.21
CA LEU A 5 -12.77 16.35 -26.23
C LEU A 5 -11.48 15.84 -26.88
N VAL A 6 -11.60 15.23 -28.06
CA VAL A 6 -10.47 14.82 -28.92
C VAL A 6 -9.56 15.99 -29.26
N ASN A 7 -10.13 17.17 -29.49
CA ASN A 7 -9.38 18.38 -29.87
C ASN A 7 -8.89 19.21 -28.66
N VAL A 8 -9.20 18.77 -27.44
CA VAL A 8 -9.02 19.55 -26.20
C VAL A 8 -7.97 18.95 -25.27
N ALA A 9 -7.72 17.64 -25.35
CA ALA A 9 -6.80 16.99 -24.42
C ALA A 9 -5.33 17.43 -24.63
N LYS A 10 -4.78 18.15 -23.64
CA LYS A 10 -3.42 18.76 -23.64
C LYS A 10 -2.25 17.80 -23.93
N TYR A 11 -2.44 16.50 -23.67
CA TYR A 11 -1.43 15.45 -23.86
C TYR A 11 -1.88 14.38 -24.85
N TYR A 12 -2.92 14.66 -25.63
CA TYR A 12 -3.46 13.75 -26.63
C TYR A 12 -2.44 13.55 -27.76
N LYS A 13 -2.10 12.28 -28.01
CA LYS A 13 -1.10 11.86 -28.99
C LYS A 13 -1.73 11.26 -30.26
N GLY A 14 -3.06 11.25 -30.36
CA GLY A 14 -3.78 10.70 -31.52
C GLY A 14 -3.65 9.19 -31.70
N LEU A 15 -3.39 8.45 -30.62
CA LEU A 15 -3.31 6.98 -30.69
C LEU A 15 -4.73 6.39 -30.75
N PRO A 16 -4.98 5.28 -31.48
CA PRO A 16 -6.32 4.75 -31.70
C PRO A 16 -7.14 4.50 -30.42
N HIS A 17 -6.50 4.04 -29.34
CA HIS A 17 -7.15 3.83 -28.04
C HIS A 17 -7.49 5.14 -27.31
N GLN A 18 -6.74 6.23 -27.56
CA GLN A 18 -7.03 7.55 -26.98
C GLN A 18 -8.23 8.19 -27.67
N ASP A 19 -8.34 8.02 -28.99
CA ASP A 19 -9.49 8.47 -29.78
C ASP A 19 -10.76 7.77 -29.29
N GLU A 20 -10.68 6.44 -29.13
CA GLU A 20 -11.81 5.63 -28.70
C GLU A 20 -12.24 5.99 -27.28
N ALA A 21 -11.30 6.12 -26.35
CA ALA A 21 -11.60 6.53 -24.97
C ALA A 21 -12.24 7.93 -24.90
N LEU A 22 -11.74 8.91 -25.66
CA LEU A 22 -12.30 10.26 -25.68
C LEU A 22 -13.67 10.33 -26.36
N ARG A 23 -13.90 9.53 -27.40
CA ARG A 23 -15.23 9.40 -28.04
C ARG A 23 -16.23 8.74 -27.11
N GLN A 24 -15.84 7.69 -26.39
CA GLN A 24 -16.70 7.04 -25.41
C GLN A 24 -17.07 7.97 -24.26
N LEU A 25 -16.09 8.71 -23.72
CA LEU A 25 -16.33 9.71 -22.69
C LEU A 25 -17.26 10.83 -23.18
N GLN A 26 -17.01 11.34 -24.40
CA GLN A 26 -17.86 12.38 -24.97
C GLN A 26 -19.31 11.89 -25.13
N LYS A 27 -19.49 10.65 -25.61
CA LYS A 27 -20.83 10.03 -25.74
C LYS A 27 -21.53 9.90 -24.38
N GLN A 28 -20.83 9.45 -23.35
CA GLN A 28 -21.40 9.33 -22.00
C GLN A 28 -21.80 10.70 -21.42
N ILE A 29 -21.00 11.73 -21.67
CA ILE A 29 -21.33 13.10 -21.26
C ILE A 29 -22.55 13.62 -22.02
N GLU A 30 -22.62 13.39 -23.33
CA GLU A 30 -23.78 13.78 -24.14
C GLU A 30 -25.08 13.07 -23.72
N GLU A 31 -24.98 11.84 -23.20
CA GLU A 31 -26.12 11.07 -22.68
C GLU A 31 -26.60 11.53 -21.28
N VAL A 32 -25.70 12.04 -20.44
CA VAL A 32 -25.99 12.34 -19.03
C VAL A 32 -26.15 13.84 -18.78
N LEU A 33 -25.33 14.69 -19.41
CA LEU A 33 -25.24 16.12 -19.15
C LEU A 33 -24.68 16.89 -20.37
N PRO A 34 -25.40 16.91 -21.51
CA PRO A 34 -24.88 17.45 -22.78
C PRO A 34 -24.49 18.94 -22.72
N GLU A 35 -25.11 19.72 -21.82
CA GLU A 35 -24.85 21.15 -21.63
C GLU A 35 -23.42 21.48 -21.16
N ILE A 36 -22.69 20.52 -20.58
CA ILE A 36 -21.30 20.74 -20.14
C ILE A 36 -20.35 20.89 -21.33
N LEU A 37 -20.70 20.34 -22.50
CA LEU A 37 -19.91 20.45 -23.73
C LEU A 37 -20.34 21.63 -24.61
N ASP A 38 -21.34 22.39 -24.17
CA ASP A 38 -21.74 23.62 -24.84
C ASP A 38 -20.63 24.68 -24.75
N GLU A 39 -20.50 25.51 -25.79
CA GLU A 39 -19.43 26.50 -25.86
C GLU A 39 -19.50 27.57 -24.78
N GLU A 40 -20.69 27.80 -24.25
CA GLU A 40 -20.97 28.76 -23.18
C GLU A 40 -20.96 28.13 -21.79
N SER A 41 -20.66 26.83 -21.69
CA SER A 41 -20.59 26.14 -20.40
C SER A 41 -19.42 26.66 -19.56
N GLU A 42 -19.56 26.59 -18.24
CA GLU A 42 -18.46 26.94 -17.33
C GLU A 42 -17.22 26.06 -17.57
N PHE A 43 -17.41 24.83 -18.03
CA PHE A 43 -16.32 23.94 -18.45
C PHE A 43 -15.58 24.50 -19.69
N ALA A 44 -16.31 24.88 -20.73
CA ALA A 44 -15.74 25.46 -21.94
C ALA A 44 -15.05 26.81 -21.67
N LYS A 45 -15.62 27.63 -20.79
CA LYS A 45 -15.06 28.93 -20.35
C LYS A 45 -13.79 28.76 -19.51
N ALA A 46 -13.80 27.86 -18.53
CA ALA A 46 -12.64 27.54 -17.71
C ALA A 46 -11.48 26.96 -18.55
N TRP A 47 -11.82 26.16 -19.57
CA TRP A 47 -10.83 25.65 -20.51
C TRP A 47 -10.22 26.74 -21.39
N ARG A 48 -11.04 27.59 -22.00
CA ARG A 48 -10.60 28.65 -22.93
C ARG A 48 -9.95 29.85 -22.24
N SER A 49 -10.11 29.98 -20.93
CA SER A 49 -9.47 31.01 -20.11
C SER A 49 -8.36 30.40 -19.26
N PRO A 50 -7.14 30.23 -19.79
CA PRO A 50 -6.03 29.67 -19.04
C PRO A 50 -5.50 30.72 -18.06
N SER A 51 -6.17 30.87 -16.92
CA SER A 51 -5.71 31.70 -15.80
C SER A 51 -4.38 31.20 -15.21
N TRP A 52 -3.96 29.98 -15.55
CA TRP A 52 -2.66 29.40 -15.23
C TRP A 52 -1.53 29.72 -16.25
N LEU A 53 -1.78 30.50 -17.31
CA LEU A 53 -0.75 30.93 -18.28
C LEU A 53 -0.15 32.32 -17.99
N GLN A 54 -0.58 33.00 -16.92
CA GLN A 54 0.03 34.27 -16.51
C GLN A 54 1.17 33.99 -15.50
N PRO A 55 2.45 34.27 -15.82
CA PRO A 55 3.48 34.35 -14.79
C PRO A 55 3.15 35.48 -13.80
N PRO A 56 3.59 35.41 -12.53
CA PRO A 56 3.27 36.45 -11.56
C PRO A 56 3.74 37.81 -12.06
N ILE A 57 2.85 38.81 -11.97
CA ILE A 57 3.14 40.22 -12.25
C ILE A 57 4.36 40.60 -11.42
N ARG A 58 5.49 40.85 -12.09
CA ARG A 58 6.61 41.56 -11.50
C ARG A 58 6.23 43.03 -11.48
N ASP A 59 6.09 43.59 -10.28
CA ASP A 59 6.05 45.03 -10.11
C ASP A 59 7.28 45.64 -10.79
N ALA A 60 7.02 46.64 -11.62
CA ALA A 60 7.99 47.28 -12.47
C ALA A 60 9.07 48.00 -11.64
N ALA A 61 10.33 47.56 -11.78
CA ALA A 61 11.46 48.45 -11.55
C ALA A 61 11.77 49.23 -12.85
N PRO A 62 12.23 50.49 -12.77
CA PRO A 62 12.19 51.43 -13.88
C PRO A 62 13.13 51.05 -15.04
N GLN A 63 12.71 51.38 -16.26
CA GLN A 63 13.45 51.22 -17.52
C GLN A 63 14.82 51.92 -17.48
N PRO A 64 15.87 51.33 -18.10
CA PRO A 64 17.18 51.95 -18.21
C PRO A 64 17.24 52.93 -19.38
N THR A 65 17.64 54.17 -19.11
CA THR A 65 18.03 55.13 -20.15
C THR A 65 19.50 54.93 -20.54
N SER A 66 19.73 54.73 -21.85
CA SER A 66 20.92 55.03 -22.64
C SER A 66 22.31 54.78 -22.01
N SER A 67 23.02 53.77 -22.53
CA SER A 67 24.49 53.71 -22.45
C SER A 67 25.12 54.17 -23.76
N PRO A 68 26.21 54.96 -23.75
CA PRO A 68 27.21 54.91 -24.80
C PRO A 68 28.30 53.88 -24.46
N THR A 69 28.83 53.30 -25.52
CA THR A 69 29.88 52.26 -25.64
C THR A 69 31.29 52.83 -25.33
N PRO A 70 32.38 52.07 -25.50
CA PRO A 70 32.98 51.05 -24.63
C PRO A 70 34.37 51.48 -24.10
N GLN A 71 35.05 50.68 -23.26
CA GLN A 71 36.50 50.47 -23.41
C GLN A 71 37.07 49.28 -22.62
N LEU A 72 38.16 48.75 -23.18
CA LEU A 72 38.85 47.47 -22.95
C LEU A 72 39.65 47.38 -21.65
N ARG A 73 39.81 46.12 -21.16
CA ARG A 73 40.96 45.38 -20.52
C ARG A 73 42.08 46.16 -19.78
N PRO A 74 42.91 45.53 -18.89
CA PRO A 74 43.06 44.10 -18.54
C PRO A 74 43.23 43.80 -17.01
N SER A 75 43.29 42.50 -16.66
CA SER A 75 43.85 41.92 -15.41
C SER A 75 45.35 42.30 -15.23
N PRO A 76 46.06 42.20 -14.07
CA PRO A 76 46.29 40.91 -13.35
C PRO A 76 46.76 40.93 -11.84
N THR A 77 46.90 39.72 -11.25
CA THR A 77 47.90 39.22 -10.25
C THR A 77 47.96 39.63 -8.74
N GLN A 78 47.92 38.56 -7.92
CA GLN A 78 48.75 38.13 -6.76
C GLN A 78 49.07 39.04 -5.55
N GLY A 79 48.92 38.44 -4.35
CA GLY A 79 49.59 38.85 -3.10
C GLY A 79 49.37 37.85 -1.95
N ILE A 80 50.47 37.31 -1.42
CA ILE A 80 50.65 36.30 -0.34
C ILE A 80 50.68 36.98 1.05
N LEU A 81 50.48 36.20 2.15
CA LEU A 81 50.97 36.32 3.57
C LEU A 81 49.83 36.12 4.58
N SER A 82 49.93 35.48 5.76
CA SER A 82 50.75 34.45 6.42
C SER A 82 50.03 34.17 7.77
N SER A 83 50.14 32.95 8.30
CA SER A 83 49.57 32.53 9.61
C SER A 83 50.28 33.13 10.83
N PRO A 84 49.64 33.07 12.02
CA PRO A 84 50.33 32.44 13.15
C PRO A 84 49.44 31.48 13.98
N ALA A 85 50.08 30.56 14.69
CA ALA A 85 49.54 29.66 15.73
C ALA A 85 50.34 29.87 17.04
N PRO A 86 50.10 29.13 18.14
CA PRO A 86 48.88 28.95 18.95
C PRO A 86 49.13 29.28 20.45
N GLN A 87 48.13 29.06 21.34
CA GLN A 87 48.20 28.66 22.78
C GLN A 87 47.10 29.37 23.63
N PRO A 88 46.70 28.88 24.82
CA PRO A 88 46.37 27.51 25.24
C PRO A 88 44.95 27.41 25.84
N ARG A 89 44.51 26.18 26.11
CA ARG A 89 43.22 25.80 26.72
C ARG A 89 43.19 26.06 28.23
N PRO A 90 42.03 26.45 28.81
CA PRO A 90 41.66 26.02 30.15
C PRO A 90 40.43 25.09 30.13
N THR A 91 40.52 24.04 30.93
CA THR A 91 39.52 23.01 31.20
C THR A 91 38.41 23.50 32.14
N ALA A 92 37.13 23.23 31.83
CA ALA A 92 36.07 23.02 32.83
C ALA A 92 34.80 22.36 32.23
N SER A 93 34.46 21.20 32.81
CA SER A 93 33.17 20.52 33.06
C SER A 93 32.01 20.46 32.05
N PRO A 94 31.38 19.27 31.88
CA PRO A 94 30.16 19.08 31.10
C PRO A 94 28.91 19.34 31.97
N GLY A 95 28.01 20.19 31.51
CA GLY A 95 26.70 20.33 32.15
C GLY A 95 25.92 21.58 31.72
N ALA A 96 24.95 21.39 30.82
CA ALA A 96 23.65 22.06 30.84
C ALA A 96 22.84 21.58 29.62
N ILE A 97 22.17 20.43 29.76
CA ILE A 97 21.02 20.09 28.93
C ILE A 97 19.89 21.02 29.41
N ALA A 98 19.34 21.82 28.51
CA ALA A 98 18.22 22.69 28.80
C ALA A 98 17.01 21.84 29.22
N THR A 99 16.65 21.88 30.50
CA THR A 99 15.39 21.35 31.01
C THR A 99 14.22 22.22 30.55
N PRO A 100 13.09 21.64 30.13
CA PRO A 100 11.88 22.43 29.87
C PRO A 100 11.31 23.00 31.19
N PRO A 101 10.59 24.13 31.13
CA PRO A 101 10.14 24.84 32.32
C PRO A 101 9.00 24.09 33.04
N ILE A 102 9.01 24.16 34.37
CA ILE A 102 7.98 23.62 35.27
C ILE A 102 6.68 24.45 35.12
N PRO A 103 5.46 23.85 35.18
CA PRO A 103 4.23 24.55 34.90
C PRO A 103 3.81 25.50 36.04
N GLY A 104 3.77 26.79 35.71
CA GLY A 104 2.89 27.77 36.33
C GLY A 104 1.81 28.15 35.31
N THR A 105 0.56 27.97 35.71
CA THR A 105 -0.74 28.35 35.09
C THR A 105 -0.78 29.39 33.95
N ASN A 106 -0.18 29.09 32.80
CA ASN A 106 -0.43 29.71 31.48
C ASN A 106 0.09 28.75 30.41
N THR A 107 -0.79 28.12 29.63
CA THR A 107 -0.36 27.26 28.52
C THR A 107 0.41 28.10 27.50
N PRO A 108 1.71 27.85 27.24
CA PRO A 108 2.43 28.59 26.22
C PRO A 108 1.80 28.32 24.85
N SER A 109 1.40 29.37 24.13
CA SER A 109 0.95 29.25 22.74
C SER A 109 2.18 28.95 21.86
N TYR A 110 2.19 27.79 21.19
CA TYR A 110 3.23 27.43 20.22
C TYR A 110 2.98 28.06 18.84
N VAL A 111 1.87 28.78 18.69
CA VAL A 111 1.57 29.60 17.52
C VAL A 111 2.39 30.87 17.58
N LYS A 112 3.23 31.07 16.57
CA LYS A 112 4.04 32.27 16.36
C LYS A 112 3.16 33.46 15.94
N PRO A 113 3.65 34.71 16.04
CA PRO A 113 2.88 35.89 15.63
C PRO A 113 2.39 35.87 14.17
N ASP A 114 3.08 35.16 13.29
CA ASP A 114 2.70 34.96 11.88
C ASP A 114 1.66 33.84 11.67
N GLY A 115 1.14 33.26 12.75
CA GLY A 115 0.19 32.16 12.72
C GLY A 115 0.81 30.78 12.45
N SER A 116 2.13 30.69 12.28
CA SER A 116 2.81 29.42 12.03
C SER A 116 3.11 28.67 13.34
N VAL A 117 3.26 27.35 13.23
CA VAL A 117 3.77 26.49 14.30
C VAL A 117 4.99 25.75 13.77
N ASN A 118 6.07 25.69 14.54
CA ASN A 118 7.23 24.88 14.21
C ASN A 118 7.88 24.36 15.49
N LEU A 119 7.52 23.14 15.88
CA LEU A 119 8.01 22.47 17.10
C LEU A 119 9.41 21.92 16.86
N GLU A 120 10.32 22.02 17.83
CA GLU A 120 11.70 21.50 17.72
C GLU A 120 11.77 19.97 17.92
N VAL A 121 11.04 19.21 17.10
CA VAL A 121 11.07 17.74 17.08
C VAL A 121 12.43 17.27 16.54
N PRO A 122 13.20 16.48 17.32
CA PRO A 122 14.44 15.89 16.83
C PRO A 122 14.22 15.09 15.55
N TYR A 123 15.16 15.19 14.61
CA TYR A 123 15.12 14.42 13.38
C TYR A 123 15.98 13.17 13.52
N LEU A 124 15.41 12.04 13.13
CA LEU A 124 16.07 10.74 13.04
C LEU A 124 15.79 10.19 11.63
N SER A 125 16.82 9.73 10.93
CA SER A 125 16.65 9.09 9.63
C SER A 125 16.50 7.59 9.82
N GLN A 126 15.51 6.98 9.16
CA GLN A 126 15.41 5.51 9.19
C GLN A 126 16.58 4.83 8.48
N LEU A 127 17.28 5.54 7.60
CA LEU A 127 18.44 5.02 6.87
C LEU A 127 19.64 4.79 7.79
N ASP A 128 19.65 5.45 8.95
CA ASP A 128 20.68 5.26 9.99
C ASP A 128 20.38 4.03 10.88
N ASN A 129 19.18 3.44 10.78
CA ASN A 129 18.81 2.27 11.58
C ASN A 129 19.67 1.06 11.20
N VAL A 130 20.10 0.32 12.21
CA VAL A 130 20.68 -1.02 12.00
C VAL A 130 19.57 -1.99 11.59
N GLU A 131 18.40 -1.86 12.20
CA GLU A 131 17.25 -2.73 11.98
C GLU A 131 16.34 -2.19 10.86
N ASN A 132 16.39 -2.86 9.70
CA ASN A 132 15.54 -2.60 8.53
C ASN A 132 15.49 -1.12 8.06
N PRO A 133 16.62 -0.55 7.59
CA PRO A 133 16.70 0.85 7.20
C PRO A 133 15.76 1.25 6.05
N ALA A 134 15.32 0.30 5.22
CA ALA A 134 14.38 0.55 4.13
C ALA A 134 12.89 0.47 4.54
N GLY A 135 12.57 0.08 5.79
CA GLY A 135 11.18 -0.20 6.18
C GLY A 135 10.81 0.15 7.61
N ALA A 136 11.65 0.89 8.34
CA ALA A 136 11.46 1.20 9.77
C ALA A 136 10.85 2.59 10.06
N CYS A 137 10.21 3.23 9.06
CA CYS A 137 9.56 4.54 9.19
C CYS A 137 8.66 4.68 10.44
N ASN A 138 8.00 3.59 10.83
CA ASN A 138 7.17 3.49 12.01
C ASN A 138 7.91 3.79 13.32
N VAL A 139 8.80 2.92 13.74
CA VAL A 139 9.54 3.06 15.00
C VAL A 139 10.46 4.28 14.98
N THR A 140 11.00 4.67 13.83
CA THR A 140 11.76 5.92 13.69
C THR A 140 10.88 7.16 13.92
N SER A 141 9.65 7.18 13.40
CA SER A 141 8.71 8.29 13.67
C SER A 141 8.25 8.33 15.13
N VAL A 142 8.01 7.16 15.74
CA VAL A 142 7.71 7.05 17.18
C VAL A 142 8.89 7.56 18.02
N ALA A 143 10.13 7.18 17.68
CA ALA A 143 11.34 7.63 18.35
C ALA A 143 11.50 9.16 18.29
N MET A 144 11.24 9.79 17.13
CA MET A 144 11.26 11.26 17.01
C MET A 144 10.26 11.94 17.96
N CYS A 145 9.03 11.44 18.05
CA CYS A 145 8.03 11.97 18.97
C CYS A 145 8.41 11.74 20.45
N MET A 146 8.93 10.58 20.81
CA MET A 146 9.42 10.31 22.17
C MET A 146 10.61 11.22 22.53
N ALA A 147 11.55 11.40 21.61
CA ALA A 147 12.72 12.26 21.80
C ALA A 147 12.34 13.73 22.00
N TYR A 148 11.30 14.22 21.31
CA TYR A 148 10.74 15.55 21.55
C TYR A 148 10.27 15.75 23.00
N PHE A 149 9.70 14.71 23.61
CA PHE A 149 9.31 14.71 25.02
C PHE A 149 10.46 14.33 25.99
N GLY A 150 11.70 14.35 25.52
CA GLY A 150 12.89 14.17 26.34
C GLY A 150 13.35 12.72 26.51
N HIS A 151 12.82 11.76 25.74
CA HIS A 151 13.43 10.42 25.71
C HIS A 151 14.84 10.48 25.12
N PRO A 152 15.82 9.78 25.71
CA PRO A 152 17.14 9.68 25.10
C PRO A 152 17.07 9.04 23.71
N ILE A 153 17.65 9.69 22.70
CA ILE A 153 17.77 9.13 21.33
C ILE A 153 18.75 7.96 21.24
N LYS A 154 19.60 7.80 22.27
CA LYS A 154 20.46 6.64 22.46
C LYS A 154 20.36 6.15 23.89
N ASN A 155 20.33 4.84 24.07
CA ASN A 155 20.34 4.23 25.39
C ASN A 155 21.74 4.26 26.02
N SER A 156 21.87 3.76 27.26
CA SER A 156 23.14 3.76 28.00
C SER A 156 24.25 2.92 27.36
N LYS A 157 23.91 2.03 26.41
CA LYS A 157 24.86 1.23 25.62
C LYS A 157 25.22 1.88 24.29
N GLY A 158 24.66 3.07 23.99
CA GLY A 158 24.88 3.78 22.74
C GLY A 158 24.02 3.28 21.57
N GLU A 159 23.08 2.37 21.81
CA GLU A 159 22.14 1.90 20.78
C GLU A 159 21.07 2.96 20.50
N GLN A 160 20.66 3.08 19.24
CA GLN A 160 19.64 4.05 18.81
C GLN A 160 18.26 3.65 19.32
N LEU A 161 17.44 4.64 19.69
CA LEU A 161 16.11 4.41 20.24
C LEU A 161 15.21 3.63 19.27
N GLU A 162 15.24 3.97 18.00
CA GLU A 162 14.45 3.34 16.95
C GLU A 162 14.81 1.87 16.73
N ASP A 163 16.09 1.49 16.87
CA ASP A 163 16.56 0.09 16.85
C ASP A 163 16.15 -0.66 18.13
N GLU A 164 16.11 0.03 19.28
CA GLU A 164 15.58 -0.53 20.54
C GLU A 164 14.08 -0.79 20.45
N LEU A 165 13.31 0.18 19.94
CA LEU A 165 11.87 0.05 19.72
C LEU A 165 11.55 -1.06 18.72
N TYR A 166 12.34 -1.19 17.65
CA TYR A 166 12.21 -2.27 16.68
C TYR A 166 12.30 -3.64 17.36
N ARG A 167 13.36 -3.86 18.13
CA ARG A 167 13.60 -5.12 18.86
C ARG A 167 12.59 -5.33 19.97
N PHE A 168 12.16 -4.26 20.65
CA PHE A 168 11.08 -4.33 21.64
C PHE A 168 9.79 -4.87 21.01
N CYS A 169 9.43 -4.40 19.81
CA CYS A 169 8.27 -4.91 19.10
C CYS A 169 8.39 -6.41 18.85
N GLN A 170 9.52 -6.87 18.31
CA GLN A 170 9.76 -8.29 18.06
C GLN A 170 9.67 -9.14 19.33
N ASN A 171 10.32 -8.69 20.42
CA ASN A 171 10.40 -9.41 21.67
C ASN A 171 9.06 -9.50 22.41
N ASN A 172 8.16 -8.54 22.18
CA ASN A 172 6.85 -8.48 22.82
C ASN A 172 5.70 -8.90 21.89
N GLY A 173 6.01 -9.47 20.72
CA GLY A 173 5.00 -9.92 19.76
C GLY A 173 4.16 -8.78 19.16
N LEU A 174 4.67 -7.55 19.20
CA LEU A 174 4.01 -6.36 18.63
C LEU A 174 4.44 -6.19 17.17
N SER A 175 3.51 -5.87 16.30
CA SER A 175 3.81 -5.51 14.92
C SER A 175 4.05 -4.01 14.80
N ARG A 176 5.27 -3.59 14.49
CA ARG A 176 5.56 -2.18 14.16
C ARG A 176 4.79 -1.64 12.93
N HIS A 177 4.17 -2.52 12.15
CA HIS A 177 3.29 -2.16 11.03
C HIS A 177 1.81 -1.98 11.45
N SER A 178 1.45 -2.34 12.68
CA SER A 178 0.11 -2.17 13.24
C SER A 178 0.00 -0.81 13.94
N PRO A 179 -0.87 0.11 13.49
CA PRO A 179 -1.12 1.38 14.18
C PRO A 179 -1.49 1.20 15.65
N GLN A 180 -2.26 0.15 15.97
CA GLN A 180 -2.67 -0.18 17.33
C GLN A 180 -1.48 -0.66 18.17
N ASP A 181 -0.56 -1.43 17.58
CA ASP A 181 0.63 -1.90 18.31
C ASP A 181 1.64 -0.77 18.52
N LEU A 182 1.69 0.24 17.65
CA LEU A 182 2.47 1.46 17.90
C LEU A 182 1.88 2.28 19.06
N GLN A 183 0.56 2.31 19.20
CA GLN A 183 -0.08 2.86 20.41
C GLN A 183 0.28 2.04 21.64
N THR A 184 0.19 0.71 21.57
CA THR A 184 0.55 -0.19 22.67
C THR A 184 2.01 -0.03 23.07
N LEU A 185 2.93 -0.03 22.11
CA LEU A 185 4.36 0.25 22.29
C LEU A 185 4.56 1.56 23.05
N SER A 186 3.94 2.64 22.59
CA SER A 186 4.13 3.97 23.18
C SER A 186 3.59 4.05 24.61
N LYS A 187 2.43 3.42 24.86
CA LYS A 187 1.85 3.29 26.21
C LYS A 187 2.72 2.44 27.13
N LEU A 188 3.34 1.36 26.64
CA LEU A 188 4.28 0.54 27.41
C LEU A 188 5.54 1.31 27.80
N TYR A 189 5.97 2.27 26.97
CA TYR A 189 7.05 3.22 27.31
C TYR A 189 6.58 4.38 28.22
N GLY A 190 5.30 4.39 28.60
CA GLY A 190 4.70 5.33 29.53
C GLY A 190 4.25 6.65 28.90
N TYR A 191 4.00 6.69 27.59
CA TYR A 191 3.51 7.88 26.90
C TYR A 191 1.99 7.90 26.76
N ASP A 192 1.39 9.08 26.91
CA ASP A 192 0.01 9.29 26.50
C ASP A 192 -0.07 9.37 24.97
N TYR A 193 -1.03 8.63 24.43
CA TYR A 193 -1.11 8.35 23.00
C TYR A 193 -2.55 8.12 22.56
N LYS A 194 -2.98 8.84 21.51
CA LYS A 194 -4.25 8.61 20.83
C LYS A 194 -4.03 8.27 19.36
N LEU A 195 -4.44 7.07 18.94
CA LEU A 195 -4.67 6.75 17.54
C LEU A 195 -6.06 7.24 17.14
N ASP A 196 -6.14 8.02 16.08
CA ASP A 196 -7.38 8.46 15.44
C ASP A 196 -7.38 7.96 13.99
N THR A 197 -8.34 7.11 13.64
CA THR A 197 -8.47 6.54 12.28
C THR A 197 -9.44 7.32 11.40
N ALA A 198 -9.98 8.43 11.90
CA ALA A 198 -10.86 9.34 11.19
C ALA A 198 -10.41 10.79 11.40
N GLY A 199 -9.09 11.01 11.36
CA GLY A 199 -8.48 12.29 11.66
C GLY A 199 -8.98 13.42 10.75
N ARG A 200 -8.96 14.64 11.28
CA ARG A 200 -9.28 15.86 10.54
C ARG A 200 -8.09 16.81 10.57
N TRP A 201 -7.83 17.49 9.47
CA TRP A 201 -6.72 18.43 9.34
C TRP A 201 -6.76 19.56 10.37
N GLU A 202 -7.97 19.99 10.75
CA GLU A 202 -8.15 21.03 11.77
C GLU A 202 -7.75 20.55 13.17
N ASP A 203 -8.06 19.30 13.53
CA ASP A 203 -7.65 18.73 14.81
C ASP A 203 -6.13 18.61 14.90
N ILE A 204 -5.47 18.29 13.79
CA ILE A 204 -4.01 18.28 13.67
C ILE A 204 -3.43 19.68 13.91
N LYS A 205 -4.02 20.72 13.31
CA LYS A 205 -3.56 22.11 13.53
C LYS A 205 -3.70 22.52 14.99
N LEU A 206 -4.83 22.22 15.61
CA LEU A 206 -5.07 22.50 17.04
C LEU A 206 -4.08 21.73 17.93
N TRP A 207 -3.79 20.47 17.59
CA TRP A 207 -2.84 19.64 18.33
C TRP A 207 -1.41 20.18 18.27
N LEU A 208 -0.95 20.57 17.07
CA LEU A 208 0.37 21.18 16.88
C LEU A 208 0.47 22.54 17.57
N ALA A 209 -0.58 23.36 17.51
CA ALA A 209 -0.67 24.65 18.22
C ALA A 209 -0.57 24.48 19.74
N ALA A 210 -1.00 23.33 20.27
CA ALA A 210 -0.84 22.96 21.68
C ALA A 210 0.57 22.45 22.03
N GLY A 211 1.52 22.46 21.09
CA GLY A 211 2.91 22.08 21.33
C GLY A 211 3.21 20.60 21.20
N LYS A 212 2.33 19.83 20.53
CA LYS A 212 2.40 18.37 20.51
C LYS A 212 2.58 17.86 19.08
N PRO A 213 3.62 17.08 18.78
CA PRO A 213 3.78 16.47 17.45
C PRO A 213 2.77 15.34 17.25
N CYS A 214 2.55 15.00 15.98
CA CYS A 214 1.79 13.80 15.62
C CYS A 214 2.39 13.11 14.40
N ILE A 215 2.04 11.85 14.21
CA ILE A 215 2.48 11.04 13.08
C ILE A 215 1.27 10.80 12.18
N ILE A 216 1.40 11.04 10.89
CA ILE A 216 0.33 10.83 9.92
C ILE A 216 0.70 9.74 8.92
N HIS A 217 -0.29 8.93 8.55
CA HIS A 217 -0.17 7.90 7.52
C HIS A 217 -0.48 8.48 6.15
N GLY A 218 0.17 7.96 5.12
CA GLY A 218 -0.17 8.29 3.74
C GLY A 218 0.40 7.31 2.73
N TRP A 219 -0.10 7.41 1.50
CA TRP A 219 0.31 6.58 0.38
C TRP A 219 1.53 7.16 -0.36
N PHE A 220 2.56 7.58 0.39
CA PHE A 220 3.80 8.08 -0.21
C PHE A 220 4.56 6.97 -0.97
N THR A 221 4.34 5.71 -0.57
CA THR A 221 4.82 4.51 -1.27
C THR A 221 3.67 3.52 -1.44
N ARG A 222 3.86 2.46 -2.25
CA ARG A 222 2.84 1.42 -2.48
C ARG A 222 2.43 0.66 -1.21
N SER A 223 3.35 0.51 -0.26
CA SER A 223 3.08 -0.15 1.03
C SER A 223 2.56 0.81 2.11
N GLY A 224 2.39 2.09 1.77
CA GLY A 224 2.19 3.16 2.72
C GLY A 224 3.49 3.61 3.39
N HIS A 225 3.47 4.82 3.91
CA HIS A 225 4.55 5.43 4.68
C HIS A 225 3.96 6.37 5.73
N ILE A 226 4.73 6.66 6.78
CA ILE A 226 4.28 7.57 7.83
C ILE A 226 5.34 8.63 8.08
N VAL A 227 4.88 9.84 8.35
CA VAL A 227 5.74 11.01 8.57
C VAL A 227 5.33 11.75 9.83
N VAL A 228 6.27 12.49 10.44
CA VAL A 228 6.00 13.29 11.63
C VAL A 228 5.64 14.71 11.23
N LEU A 229 4.44 15.16 11.60
CA LEU A 229 4.07 16.57 11.51
C LEU A 229 4.62 17.28 12.75
N ARG A 230 5.46 18.28 12.51
CA ARG A 230 6.05 19.13 13.56
C ARG A 230 5.54 20.56 13.52
N GLY A 231 4.71 20.92 12.55
CA GLY A 231 4.21 22.28 12.42
C GLY A 231 3.49 22.55 11.11
N TYR A 232 3.17 23.83 10.90
CA TYR A 232 2.56 24.34 9.69
C TYR A 232 2.88 25.82 9.50
N THR A 233 2.77 26.28 8.26
CA THR A 233 2.84 27.68 7.84
C THR A 233 1.54 28.04 7.13
N ASP A 234 1.45 29.26 6.61
CA ASP A 234 0.40 29.67 5.65
C ASP A 234 0.44 28.89 4.32
N ARG A 235 1.57 28.27 3.98
CA ARG A 235 1.80 27.57 2.70
C ARG A 235 1.71 26.05 2.76
N GLY A 236 1.82 25.45 3.95
CA GLY A 236 1.82 23.98 4.08
C GLY A 236 2.29 23.46 5.43
N TRP A 237 2.41 22.14 5.51
CA TRP A 237 2.86 21.39 6.68
C TRP A 237 4.38 21.33 6.77
N ILE A 238 4.91 21.48 7.97
CA ILE A 238 6.33 21.24 8.27
C ILE A 238 6.46 19.80 8.76
N VAL A 239 7.25 19.02 8.03
CA VAL A 239 7.32 17.55 8.15
C VAL A 239 8.75 17.10 8.45
N ASN A 240 8.89 16.16 9.40
CA ASN A 240 10.06 15.31 9.49
C ASN A 240 9.72 13.96 8.85
N ASP A 241 10.27 13.71 7.67
CA ASP A 241 10.11 12.46 6.94
C ASP A 241 11.32 11.54 7.21
N PRO A 242 11.12 10.35 7.82
CA PRO A 242 12.25 9.52 8.21
C PRO A 242 13.04 8.99 7.00
N TYR A 243 12.47 8.93 5.80
CA TYR A 243 13.08 8.24 4.65
C TYR A 243 13.81 9.16 3.66
N GLY A 244 13.42 10.43 3.58
CA GLY A 244 13.97 11.39 2.60
C GLY A 244 12.90 12.38 2.16
N GLU A 245 13.15 13.13 1.08
CA GLU A 245 12.13 14.01 0.51
C GLU A 245 11.28 13.27 -0.51
N TRP A 246 9.96 13.46 -0.42
CA TRP A 246 9.01 12.84 -1.32
C TRP A 246 8.67 13.75 -2.50
N PHE A 247 8.63 13.15 -3.69
CA PHE A 247 8.13 13.73 -4.92
C PHE A 247 7.09 12.82 -5.58
N SER A 248 6.31 13.36 -6.52
CA SER A 248 5.30 12.58 -7.25
C SER A 248 5.85 11.39 -8.04
N TRP A 249 7.15 11.39 -8.33
CA TRP A 249 7.85 10.30 -9.01
C TRP A 249 8.56 9.34 -8.03
N GLY A 250 8.60 9.64 -6.73
CA GLY A 250 9.22 8.80 -5.70
C GLY A 250 10.01 9.57 -4.65
N TYR A 251 10.71 8.85 -3.79
CA TYR A 251 11.58 9.41 -2.76
C TYR A 251 12.97 9.73 -3.29
N ASP A 252 13.50 10.89 -2.92
CA ASP A 252 14.93 11.16 -2.92
C ASP A 252 15.47 10.92 -1.51
N THR A 253 16.20 9.82 -1.34
CA THR A 253 16.82 9.42 -0.08
C THR A 253 18.22 10.01 0.11
N SER A 254 18.73 10.75 -0.88
CA SER A 254 20.02 11.46 -0.77
C SER A 254 19.90 12.80 -0.04
N VAL A 255 18.67 13.30 0.12
CA VAL A 255 18.36 14.54 0.83
C VAL A 255 17.73 14.25 2.19
N SER A 256 17.99 15.12 3.16
CA SER A 256 17.45 14.98 4.51
C SER A 256 15.95 15.25 4.52
N GLY A 257 15.18 14.36 5.14
CA GLY A 257 13.74 14.58 5.37
C GLY A 257 13.43 15.53 6.54
N LYS A 258 14.41 16.27 7.05
CA LYS A 258 14.25 17.15 8.22
C LYS A 258 13.55 18.46 7.86
N GLY A 259 12.40 18.71 8.47
CA GLY A 259 11.71 20.01 8.40
C GLY A 259 11.27 20.42 6.99
N LEU A 260 10.92 19.45 6.15
CA LEU A 260 10.41 19.66 4.80
C LEU A 260 9.08 20.42 4.81
N LEU A 261 8.83 21.21 3.76
CA LEU A 261 7.56 21.92 3.59
C LEU A 261 6.71 21.20 2.53
N TYR A 262 5.75 20.40 2.99
CA TYR A 262 4.78 19.75 2.11
C TYR A 262 3.50 20.58 2.03
N SER A 263 3.07 20.90 0.80
CA SER A 263 1.86 21.73 0.59
C SER A 263 0.61 21.05 1.16
N PHE A 264 -0.38 21.85 1.56
CA PHE A 264 -1.66 21.34 2.09
C PHE A 264 -2.35 20.38 1.10
N GLY A 265 -2.47 20.77 -0.17
CA GLY A 265 -3.14 19.96 -1.19
C GLY A 265 -2.40 18.65 -1.51
N MET A 266 -1.06 18.66 -1.50
CA MET A 266 -0.27 17.43 -1.64
C MET A 266 -0.55 16.47 -0.48
N MET A 267 -0.50 16.97 0.76
CA MET A 267 -0.74 16.14 1.94
C MET A 267 -2.18 15.62 1.99
N GLU A 268 -3.16 16.42 1.60
CA GLU A 268 -4.55 15.99 1.45
C GLU A 268 -4.70 14.89 0.39
N SER A 269 -4.01 15.01 -0.75
CA SER A 269 -4.04 13.99 -1.81
C SER A 269 -3.39 12.67 -1.40
N ILE A 270 -2.36 12.70 -0.54
CA ILE A 270 -1.55 11.51 -0.19
C ILE A 270 -2.05 10.84 1.09
N CYS A 271 -2.39 11.62 2.10
CA CYS A 271 -2.86 11.14 3.40
C CYS A 271 -4.38 10.97 3.44
N GLY A 272 -5.11 11.68 2.57
CA GLY A 272 -6.55 11.61 2.43
C GLY A 272 -7.29 12.84 2.97
N PRO A 273 -8.59 12.96 2.63
CA PRO A 273 -9.46 14.02 3.14
C PRO A 273 -9.80 13.82 4.63
N ASN A 274 -10.48 14.82 5.21
CA ASN A 274 -11.01 14.71 6.58
C ASN A 274 -11.86 13.45 6.77
N GLY A 275 -11.65 12.75 7.89
CA GLY A 275 -12.41 11.56 8.26
C GLY A 275 -11.85 10.25 7.71
N THR A 276 -10.82 10.27 6.86
CA THR A 276 -10.19 9.05 6.32
C THR A 276 -8.75 8.84 6.80
N MET A 277 -8.15 9.85 7.44
CA MET A 277 -6.73 9.83 7.80
C MET A 277 -6.47 9.09 9.11
N TRP A 278 -5.33 8.37 9.14
CA TRP A 278 -4.85 7.73 10.36
C TRP A 278 -3.74 8.57 10.97
N VAL A 279 -3.98 9.03 12.20
CA VAL A 279 -3.13 9.98 12.90
C VAL A 279 -2.81 9.45 14.29
N HIS A 280 -1.53 9.50 14.65
CA HIS A 280 -1.03 9.16 15.96
C HIS A 280 -0.68 10.44 16.71
N TYR A 281 -1.51 10.79 17.68
CA TYR A 281 -1.34 11.95 18.54
C TYR A 281 -0.50 11.55 19.77
N PHE A 282 0.69 12.15 19.91
CA PHE A 282 1.61 11.92 21.02
C PHE A 282 1.53 13.03 22.07
N ASP A 283 1.47 12.66 23.35
CA ASP A 283 1.31 13.61 24.45
C ASP A 283 2.17 13.29 25.68
N GLY A 284 3.51 13.30 25.52
CA GLY A 284 4.44 13.18 26.64
C GLY A 284 4.20 11.98 27.57
N LYS A 285 4.87 11.98 28.72
CA LYS A 285 4.54 11.04 29.80
C LYS A 285 3.63 11.75 30.80
N PRO A 286 2.55 11.12 31.30
CA PRO A 286 1.72 11.73 32.32
C PRO A 286 2.59 12.06 33.54
N VAL A 287 2.53 13.32 33.98
CA VAL A 287 3.16 13.74 35.24
C VAL A 287 2.40 13.04 36.36
N ALA A 288 3.12 12.38 37.28
CA ALA A 288 2.53 11.56 38.34
C ALA A 288 1.40 12.30 39.07
N ALA A 289 0.15 11.92 38.78
CA ALA A 289 -1.04 12.38 39.49
C ALA A 289 -1.31 11.43 40.68
N PRO A 290 -1.88 11.94 41.79
CA PRO A 290 -1.97 11.23 43.05
C PRO A 290 -2.89 10.01 42.97
N ALA A 291 -2.72 9.10 43.95
CA ALA A 291 -3.33 7.77 44.02
C ALA A 291 -4.83 7.72 43.63
N PRO A 292 -5.28 6.62 42.98
CA PRO A 292 -6.62 6.53 42.44
C PRO A 292 -7.68 6.54 43.56
N THR A 293 -8.59 7.50 43.51
CA THR A 293 -9.90 7.42 44.16
C THR A 293 -10.75 6.34 43.46
N PRO A 294 -11.70 5.70 44.17
CA PRO A 294 -12.38 4.51 43.67
C PRO A 294 -13.19 4.82 42.42
N THR A 295 -13.07 3.91 41.44
CA THR A 295 -13.76 3.89 40.15
C THR A 295 -15.26 4.14 40.32
N PRO A 296 -15.88 5.09 39.58
CA PRO A 296 -17.33 5.18 39.54
C PRO A 296 -17.87 3.91 38.88
N ALA A 297 -19.02 3.42 39.36
CA ALA A 297 -19.68 2.22 38.86
C ALA A 297 -19.80 2.20 37.32
N PRO A 298 -19.71 1.02 36.67
CA PRO A 298 -19.72 0.91 35.21
C PRO A 298 -20.96 1.59 34.63
N ALA A 299 -20.75 2.42 33.62
CA ALA A 299 -21.84 3.05 32.90
C ALA A 299 -22.81 1.98 32.36
N PRO A 300 -24.14 2.23 32.40
CA PRO A 300 -25.11 1.28 31.91
C PRO A 300 -24.87 0.98 30.42
N ARG A 301 -24.86 -0.33 30.08
CA ARG A 301 -24.64 -0.81 28.71
C ARG A 301 -25.73 -0.25 27.76
N PRO A 302 -25.37 0.52 26.72
CA PRO A 302 -26.33 0.98 25.73
C PRO A 302 -26.92 -0.20 24.95
N LYS A 303 -28.19 -0.10 24.56
CA LYS A 303 -28.91 -1.19 23.87
C LYS A 303 -28.61 -1.29 22.36
N THR A 304 -28.12 -0.21 21.75
CA THR A 304 -27.76 -0.12 20.33
C THR A 304 -26.58 0.85 20.16
N GLY A 305 -25.88 0.79 19.03
CA GLY A 305 -24.69 1.62 18.79
C GLY A 305 -23.43 1.09 19.47
N LEU A 306 -23.41 -0.20 19.83
CA LEU A 306 -22.26 -0.87 20.40
C LEU A 306 -21.19 -1.12 19.34
N THR A 307 -19.93 -1.11 19.78
CA THR A 307 -18.79 -1.54 18.97
C THR A 307 -18.07 -2.73 19.60
N LEU A 308 -17.33 -3.49 18.80
CA LEU A 308 -16.43 -4.54 19.27
C LEU A 308 -15.42 -4.01 20.29
N GLN A 309 -15.01 -2.74 20.16
CA GLN A 309 -14.12 -2.06 21.10
C GLN A 309 -14.80 -1.80 22.45
N ASP A 310 -16.10 -1.51 22.47
CA ASP A 310 -16.85 -1.35 23.72
C ASP A 310 -16.98 -2.68 24.47
N ILE A 311 -17.23 -3.77 23.74
CA ILE A 311 -17.29 -5.14 24.32
C ILE A 311 -15.94 -5.53 24.89
N TYR A 312 -14.86 -5.30 24.15
CA TYR A 312 -13.49 -5.57 24.58
C TYR A 312 -13.09 -4.71 25.80
N LYS A 313 -13.33 -3.39 25.76
CA LYS A 313 -12.92 -2.45 26.81
C LYS A 313 -13.66 -2.67 28.13
N ASN A 314 -14.93 -3.04 28.07
CA ASN A 314 -15.78 -3.20 29.26
C ASN A 314 -15.94 -4.65 29.72
N GLY A 315 -15.37 -5.63 28.99
CA GLY A 315 -15.47 -7.04 29.33
C GLY A 315 -16.89 -7.61 29.23
N TRP A 316 -17.74 -7.00 28.40
CA TRP A 316 -19.11 -7.44 28.23
C TRP A 316 -19.18 -8.78 27.49
N THR A 317 -20.25 -9.53 27.75
CA THR A 317 -20.63 -10.71 26.96
C THR A 317 -22.02 -10.48 26.43
N ILE A 318 -22.16 -10.51 25.11
CA ILE A 318 -23.42 -10.19 24.42
C ILE A 318 -23.89 -11.44 23.68
N PRO A 319 -25.12 -11.96 23.92
CA PRO A 319 -25.70 -13.02 23.11
C PRO A 319 -25.79 -12.62 21.64
N ILE A 320 -25.56 -13.55 20.71
CA ILE A 320 -25.53 -13.22 19.29
C ILE A 320 -26.89 -12.72 18.79
N GLU A 321 -27.99 -13.19 19.40
CA GLU A 321 -29.34 -12.74 19.09
C GLU A 321 -29.57 -11.28 19.49
N GLU A 322 -28.91 -10.81 20.56
CA GLU A 322 -28.92 -9.41 20.97
C GLU A 322 -28.02 -8.58 20.06
N ALA A 323 -26.82 -9.07 19.76
CA ALA A 323 -25.88 -8.39 18.85
C ALA A 323 -26.45 -8.23 17.44
N ALA A 324 -27.21 -9.22 16.95
CA ALA A 324 -27.87 -9.21 15.66
C ALA A 324 -28.90 -8.08 15.48
N GLN A 325 -29.40 -7.51 16.59
CA GLN A 325 -30.35 -6.39 16.57
C GLN A 325 -29.66 -5.02 16.58
N ASP A 326 -28.33 -4.96 16.63
CA ASP A 326 -27.56 -3.71 16.62
C ASP A 326 -26.84 -3.52 15.27
N PRO A 327 -27.40 -2.72 14.34
CA PRO A 327 -26.82 -2.54 13.01
C PRO A 327 -25.39 -1.98 13.02
N THR A 328 -25.02 -1.24 14.06
CA THR A 328 -23.67 -0.66 14.19
C THR A 328 -22.66 -1.76 14.50
N LEU A 329 -22.99 -2.62 15.46
CA LEU A 329 -22.16 -3.75 15.86
C LEU A 329 -22.06 -4.78 14.74
N VAL A 330 -23.20 -5.13 14.12
CA VAL A 330 -23.27 -6.09 13.00
C VAL A 330 -22.42 -5.60 11.84
N ARG A 331 -22.57 -4.34 11.42
CA ARG A 331 -21.79 -3.79 10.31
C ARG A 331 -20.30 -3.82 10.59
N GLN A 332 -19.90 -3.54 11.84
CA GLN A 332 -18.50 -3.60 12.23
C GLN A 332 -17.96 -5.04 12.20
N MET A 333 -18.74 -6.02 12.64
CA MET A 333 -18.40 -7.43 12.53
C MET A 333 -18.24 -7.85 11.07
N GLU A 334 -19.18 -7.49 10.20
CA GLU A 334 -19.14 -7.77 8.77
C GLU A 334 -17.91 -7.19 8.08
N VAL A 335 -17.53 -5.95 8.44
CA VAL A 335 -16.27 -5.35 7.96
C VAL A 335 -15.06 -6.20 8.34
N ARG A 336 -15.00 -6.71 9.57
CA ARG A 336 -13.90 -7.56 10.03
C ARG A 336 -13.93 -8.95 9.41
N LEU A 337 -15.10 -9.58 9.32
CA LEU A 337 -15.30 -10.88 8.68
C LEU A 337 -14.97 -10.84 7.19
N LYS A 338 -15.34 -9.75 6.51
CA LYS A 338 -14.94 -9.50 5.11
C LYS A 338 -13.44 -9.28 4.98
N ALA A 339 -12.81 -8.53 5.89
CA ALA A 339 -11.36 -8.36 5.90
C ALA A 339 -10.61 -9.68 6.15
N LEU A 340 -11.19 -10.58 6.93
CA LEU A 340 -10.73 -11.96 7.14
C LEU A 340 -11.11 -12.92 6.00
N ARG A 341 -11.74 -12.41 4.93
CA ARG A 341 -12.19 -13.16 3.75
C ARG A 341 -13.22 -14.25 4.04
N LEU A 342 -13.94 -14.15 5.16
CA LEU A 342 -15.01 -15.09 5.54
C LEU A 342 -16.39 -14.75 5.00
N MET A 343 -16.57 -13.55 4.46
CA MET A 343 -17.85 -13.01 4.01
C MET A 343 -17.68 -12.27 2.68
N SER A 344 -18.65 -12.48 1.77
CA SER A 344 -18.83 -11.71 0.54
C SER A 344 -20.01 -10.74 0.66
N GLY A 345 -20.01 -9.66 -0.12
CA GLY A 345 -21.09 -8.66 -0.12
C GLY A 345 -20.74 -7.35 0.59
N VAL A 346 -21.71 -6.45 0.69
CA VAL A 346 -21.54 -5.14 1.34
C VAL A 346 -21.86 -5.30 2.84
N PRO A 347 -20.99 -4.83 3.75
CA PRO A 347 -21.33 -4.70 5.16
C PRO A 347 -22.48 -3.71 5.34
N ASP A 348 -23.70 -4.23 5.42
CA ASP A 348 -24.95 -3.46 5.46
C ASP A 348 -25.51 -3.33 6.88
N GLY A 349 -24.94 -4.04 7.85
CA GLY A 349 -25.40 -4.04 9.24
C GLY A 349 -26.62 -4.93 9.47
N VAL A 350 -26.94 -5.84 8.55
CA VAL A 350 -28.06 -6.77 8.67
C VAL A 350 -27.53 -8.16 8.97
N TYR A 351 -27.87 -8.69 10.15
CA TYR A 351 -27.44 -10.03 10.54
C TYR A 351 -28.25 -11.10 9.80
N GLY A 352 -27.85 -11.38 8.57
CA GLY A 352 -28.45 -12.39 7.70
C GLY A 352 -27.66 -13.70 7.64
N PRO A 353 -28.10 -14.66 6.82
CA PRO A 353 -27.48 -15.99 6.71
C PRO A 353 -25.98 -15.97 6.34
N ILE A 354 -25.54 -14.97 5.56
CA ILE A 354 -24.14 -14.80 5.17
C ILE A 354 -23.30 -14.38 6.39
N THR A 355 -23.76 -13.38 7.14
CA THR A 355 -23.11 -12.88 8.35
C THR A 355 -23.07 -13.96 9.42
N GLU A 356 -24.17 -14.69 9.61
CA GLU A 356 -24.25 -15.83 10.53
C GLU A 356 -23.22 -16.92 10.20
N ALA A 357 -23.17 -17.36 8.94
CA ALA A 357 -22.20 -18.36 8.50
C ALA A 357 -20.75 -17.91 8.72
N ALA A 358 -20.46 -16.64 8.44
CA ALA A 358 -19.13 -16.07 8.65
C ALA A 358 -18.75 -16.01 10.16
N VAL A 359 -19.69 -15.62 11.03
CA VAL A 359 -19.49 -15.63 12.50
C VAL A 359 -19.21 -17.04 13.01
N VAL A 360 -19.94 -18.05 12.55
CA VAL A 360 -19.74 -19.45 12.94
C VAL A 360 -18.34 -19.93 12.53
N ARG A 361 -17.92 -19.66 11.29
CA ARG A 361 -16.60 -20.05 10.78
C ARG A 361 -15.47 -19.37 11.55
N PHE A 362 -15.63 -18.08 11.82
CA PHE A 362 -14.69 -17.32 12.63
C PHE A 362 -14.55 -17.94 14.02
N ALA A 363 -15.67 -18.24 14.67
CA ALA A 363 -15.68 -18.83 16.00
C ALA A 363 -14.98 -20.19 16.01
N GLN A 364 -15.25 -21.06 15.03
CA GLN A 364 -14.61 -22.37 14.88
C GLN A 364 -13.09 -22.26 14.72
N GLY A 365 -12.61 -21.34 13.89
CA GLY A 365 -11.17 -21.17 13.63
C GLY A 365 -10.36 -20.74 14.86
N PHE A 366 -11.02 -20.12 15.85
CA PHE A 366 -10.41 -19.73 17.12
C PHE A 366 -10.91 -20.54 18.33
N ASN A 367 -11.68 -21.61 18.10
CA ASN A 367 -12.30 -22.43 19.14
C ASN A 367 -13.14 -21.60 20.15
N LEU A 368 -13.95 -20.69 19.62
CA LEU A 368 -14.84 -19.80 20.36
C LEU A 368 -16.30 -20.28 20.27
N ASP A 369 -17.14 -19.79 21.17
CA ASP A 369 -18.59 -20.03 21.14
C ASP A 369 -19.28 -19.07 20.14
N PRO A 370 -19.95 -19.57 19.08
CA PRO A 370 -20.59 -18.72 18.09
C PRO A 370 -21.89 -18.05 18.57
N THR A 371 -22.45 -18.49 19.70
CA THR A 371 -23.74 -17.99 20.22
C THR A 371 -23.59 -16.68 21.02
N LYS A 372 -22.37 -16.20 21.23
CA LYS A 372 -22.10 -15.00 22.04
C LYS A 372 -20.81 -14.30 21.64
N ILE A 373 -20.85 -12.97 21.67
CA ILE A 373 -19.68 -12.11 21.52
C ILE A 373 -19.11 -11.83 22.91
N THR A 374 -18.07 -12.58 23.27
CA THR A 374 -17.28 -12.37 24.49
C THR A 374 -16.15 -11.37 24.24
N LEU A 375 -15.45 -10.95 25.30
CA LEU A 375 -14.21 -10.19 25.17
C LEU A 375 -13.19 -10.88 24.25
N GLU A 376 -13.00 -12.19 24.38
CA GLU A 376 -12.04 -12.92 23.55
C GLU A 376 -12.51 -12.99 22.09
N PHE A 377 -13.82 -13.15 21.87
CA PHE A 377 -14.41 -13.09 20.53
C PHE A 377 -14.15 -11.73 19.88
N ALA A 378 -14.50 -10.65 20.58
CA ALA A 378 -14.31 -9.28 20.09
C ALA A 378 -12.83 -8.99 19.83
N LYS A 379 -11.94 -9.38 20.75
CA LYS A 379 -10.49 -9.25 20.62
C LYS A 379 -9.97 -9.95 19.35
N ARG A 380 -10.30 -11.23 19.16
CA ARG A 380 -9.87 -11.99 17.98
C ARG A 380 -10.40 -11.37 16.69
N LEU A 381 -11.65 -10.91 16.68
CA LEU A 381 -12.24 -10.35 15.47
C LEU A 381 -11.59 -9.00 15.10
N ILE A 382 -11.15 -8.24 16.11
CA ILE A 382 -10.39 -7.00 15.93
C ILE A 382 -8.96 -7.27 15.43
N GLU A 383 -8.24 -8.20 16.07
CA GLU A 383 -6.78 -8.33 15.92
C GLU A 383 -6.35 -9.27 14.79
N SER A 384 -7.16 -10.28 14.47
CA SER A 384 -6.76 -11.32 13.52
C SER A 384 -6.61 -10.78 12.09
N ARG A 385 -5.61 -11.30 11.37
CA ARG A 385 -5.35 -11.02 9.95
C ARG A 385 -5.69 -12.22 9.05
N ASP A 386 -5.67 -13.40 9.64
CA ASP A 386 -5.97 -14.69 9.07
C ASP A 386 -6.68 -15.54 10.13
N ILE A 387 -7.16 -16.72 9.71
CA ILE A 387 -7.85 -17.64 10.60
C ILE A 387 -7.03 -18.93 10.69
N PRO A 388 -6.66 -19.38 11.90
CA PRO A 388 -5.87 -20.59 12.06
C PRO A 388 -6.52 -21.79 11.36
N GLY A 389 -5.76 -22.44 10.47
CA GLY A 389 -6.25 -23.59 9.69
C GLY A 389 -7.22 -23.27 8.56
N TYR A 390 -7.57 -21.99 8.36
CA TYR A 390 -8.40 -21.53 7.24
C TYR A 390 -7.54 -21.31 6.00
N ASN A 391 -7.84 -22.06 4.94
CA ASN A 391 -7.23 -21.86 3.63
C ASN A 391 -8.37 -21.47 2.66
N PRO A 392 -8.45 -20.20 2.20
CA PRO A 392 -9.51 -19.77 1.31
C PRO A 392 -9.53 -20.59 0.02
N ALA A 393 -8.40 -21.11 -0.45
CA ALA A 393 -8.34 -21.97 -1.62
C ALA A 393 -8.93 -23.38 -1.40
N LYS A 394 -8.96 -23.89 -0.16
CA LYS A 394 -9.67 -25.13 0.17
C LYS A 394 -11.19 -24.97 0.16
N GLU A 395 -11.70 -23.74 0.31
CA GLU A 395 -13.13 -23.45 0.17
C GLU A 395 -13.52 -23.04 -1.25
N ILE A 396 -12.60 -22.48 -2.04
CA ILE A 396 -12.85 -22.13 -3.45
C ILE A 396 -12.86 -23.40 -4.33
N ILE A 397 -12.00 -24.39 -4.04
CA ILE A 397 -11.93 -25.61 -4.85
C ILE A 397 -11.47 -26.85 -4.10
N ASN A 398 -12.04 -28.00 -4.47
CA ASN A 398 -11.61 -29.32 -4.00
C ASN A 398 -10.68 -29.96 -5.06
N SER A 399 -9.52 -30.48 -4.67
CA SER A 399 -8.62 -31.22 -5.58
C SER A 399 -9.32 -32.34 -6.35
N ALA A 400 -10.34 -32.97 -5.75
CA ALA A 400 -11.15 -33.98 -6.44
C ALA A 400 -11.97 -33.40 -7.60
N ILE A 401 -12.47 -32.16 -7.47
CA ILE A 401 -13.17 -31.46 -8.56
C ILE A 401 -12.18 -31.15 -9.67
N VAL A 402 -10.98 -30.64 -9.34
CA VAL A 402 -9.95 -30.35 -10.35
C VAL A 402 -9.55 -31.63 -11.10
N ALA A 403 -9.30 -32.72 -10.37
CA ALA A 403 -8.97 -34.00 -10.97
C ALA A 403 -10.09 -34.51 -11.90
N ALA A 404 -11.35 -34.41 -11.47
CA ALA A 404 -12.50 -34.86 -12.25
C ALA A 404 -12.74 -34.00 -13.51
N VAL A 405 -12.73 -32.67 -13.38
CA VAL A 405 -13.01 -31.73 -14.49
C VAL A 405 -11.90 -31.78 -15.54
N LEU A 406 -10.64 -31.91 -15.12
CA LEU A 406 -9.51 -31.95 -16.05
C LEU A 406 -9.20 -33.35 -16.60
N ASP A 407 -9.85 -34.40 -16.08
CA ASP A 407 -9.46 -35.80 -16.29
C ASP A 407 -7.97 -36.03 -15.94
N ALA A 408 -7.52 -35.41 -14.83
CA ALA A 408 -6.13 -35.43 -14.39
C ALA A 408 -5.92 -36.40 -13.23
N PRO A 409 -4.76 -37.08 -13.12
CA PRO A 409 -4.46 -37.91 -11.97
C PRO A 409 -4.54 -37.13 -10.66
N SER A 410 -5.29 -37.63 -9.68
CA SER A 410 -5.44 -36.96 -8.38
C SER A 410 -4.09 -36.74 -7.67
N SER A 411 -3.11 -37.60 -7.92
CA SER A 411 -1.74 -37.45 -7.41
C SER A 411 -1.05 -36.19 -7.97
N ASP A 412 -1.23 -35.90 -9.26
CA ASP A 412 -0.64 -34.72 -9.90
C ASP A 412 -1.33 -33.45 -9.39
N VAL A 413 -2.67 -33.45 -9.35
CA VAL A 413 -3.43 -32.32 -8.80
C VAL A 413 -3.01 -32.02 -7.36
N ASN A 414 -2.95 -33.03 -6.49
CA ASN A 414 -2.54 -32.84 -5.09
C ASN A 414 -1.10 -32.35 -4.95
N THR A 415 -0.22 -32.71 -5.88
CA THR A 415 1.19 -32.28 -5.86
C THR A 415 1.33 -30.84 -6.32
N TYR A 416 0.60 -30.44 -7.36
CA TYR A 416 0.90 -29.21 -8.10
C TYR A 416 -0.07 -28.06 -7.81
N LEU A 417 -1.33 -28.34 -7.49
CA LEU A 417 -2.34 -27.32 -7.19
C LEU A 417 -1.93 -26.38 -6.05
N PRO A 418 -1.29 -26.83 -4.95
CA PRO A 418 -0.85 -25.91 -3.89
C PRO A 418 0.13 -24.84 -4.37
N SER A 419 1.02 -25.16 -5.33
CA SER A 419 1.99 -24.19 -5.86
C SER A 419 1.32 -23.13 -6.73
N LEU A 420 0.29 -23.51 -7.49
CA LEU A 420 -0.52 -22.57 -8.27
C LEU A 420 -1.28 -21.61 -7.36
N LEU A 421 -1.94 -22.14 -6.33
CA LEU A 421 -2.73 -21.34 -5.39
C LEU A 421 -1.86 -20.35 -4.62
N ASP A 422 -0.69 -20.78 -4.13
CA ASP A 422 0.28 -19.93 -3.45
C ASP A 422 0.82 -18.81 -4.38
N ALA A 423 1.07 -19.12 -5.66
CA ALA A 423 1.52 -18.12 -6.63
C ALA A 423 0.44 -17.07 -6.93
N LEU A 424 -0.81 -17.49 -7.18
CA LEU A 424 -1.95 -16.59 -7.41
C LEU A 424 -2.20 -15.70 -6.19
N GLU A 425 -2.13 -16.27 -4.98
CA GLU A 425 -2.32 -15.54 -3.74
C GLU A 425 -1.22 -14.51 -3.50
N LYS A 426 0.05 -14.90 -3.66
CA LYS A 426 1.20 -13.97 -3.52
C LYS A 426 1.16 -12.82 -4.52
N LYS A 427 0.61 -13.05 -5.71
CA LYS A 427 0.43 -12.02 -6.72
C LYS A 427 -0.78 -11.11 -6.41
N GLY A 428 -1.70 -11.55 -5.56
CA GLY A 428 -2.90 -10.80 -5.19
C GLY A 428 -4.06 -10.94 -6.17
N ILE A 429 -4.03 -11.95 -7.04
CA ILE A 429 -5.07 -12.20 -8.07
C ILE A 429 -5.82 -13.52 -7.84
N LEU A 430 -5.75 -14.08 -6.62
CA LEU A 430 -6.53 -15.27 -6.28
C LEU A 430 -7.99 -14.88 -6.01
N ASP A 431 -8.80 -14.98 -7.05
CA ASP A 431 -10.26 -14.96 -7.02
C ASP A 431 -10.82 -16.15 -7.81
N LYS A 432 -12.14 -16.38 -7.68
CA LYS A 432 -12.80 -17.53 -8.33
C LYS A 432 -12.67 -17.46 -9.87
N PRO A 433 -13.05 -16.36 -10.56
CA PRO A 433 -12.85 -16.25 -12.01
C PRO A 433 -11.41 -16.50 -12.48
N THR A 434 -10.41 -15.91 -11.82
CA THR A 434 -9.00 -16.05 -12.19
C THR A 434 -8.50 -17.48 -11.96
N LEU A 435 -8.94 -18.14 -10.87
CA LEU A 435 -8.62 -19.54 -10.66
C LEU A 435 -9.22 -20.43 -11.76
N ILE A 436 -10.46 -20.18 -12.17
CA ILE A 436 -11.10 -20.90 -13.28
C ILE A 436 -10.29 -20.71 -14.57
N ALA A 437 -9.88 -19.48 -14.89
CA ALA A 437 -9.03 -19.19 -16.04
C ALA A 437 -7.70 -19.97 -16.00
N ALA A 438 -7.05 -20.01 -14.83
CA ALA A 438 -5.79 -20.73 -14.65
C ALA A 438 -5.96 -22.24 -14.83
N LEU A 439 -6.96 -22.84 -14.20
CA LEU A 439 -7.22 -24.29 -14.28
C LEU A 439 -7.62 -24.72 -15.69
N ALA A 440 -8.52 -23.97 -16.34
CA ALA A 440 -8.91 -24.24 -17.72
C ALA A 440 -7.73 -24.09 -18.69
N THR A 441 -6.87 -23.09 -18.48
CA THR A 441 -5.64 -22.93 -19.26
C THR A 441 -4.71 -24.13 -19.08
N ILE A 442 -4.42 -24.54 -17.84
CA ILE A 442 -3.56 -25.70 -17.56
C ILE A 442 -4.15 -26.99 -18.17
N GLY A 443 -5.48 -27.14 -18.14
CA GLY A 443 -6.20 -28.24 -18.77
C GLY A 443 -5.98 -28.32 -20.29
N ILE A 444 -5.81 -27.17 -20.96
CA ILE A 444 -5.48 -27.10 -22.39
C ILE A 444 -4.00 -27.34 -22.62
N GLU A 445 -3.12 -26.64 -21.90
CA GLU A 445 -1.70 -26.60 -22.22
C GLU A 445 -0.95 -27.86 -21.76
N THR A 446 -1.42 -28.54 -20.70
CA THR A 446 -0.73 -29.71 -20.14
C THR A 446 -1.56 -30.99 -20.08
N GLY A 447 -2.90 -30.88 -20.10
CA GLY A 447 -3.82 -32.01 -19.97
C GLY A 447 -3.86 -32.68 -18.59
N GLY A 448 -2.72 -33.10 -18.04
CA GLY A 448 -2.60 -33.85 -16.78
C GLY A 448 -2.29 -33.03 -15.53
N PHE A 449 -2.44 -31.70 -15.59
CA PHE A 449 -2.16 -30.77 -14.49
C PHE A 449 -0.71 -30.81 -13.95
N ARG A 450 0.22 -31.31 -14.76
CA ARG A 450 1.65 -31.40 -14.46
C ARG A 450 2.42 -30.42 -15.35
N PRO A 451 3.45 -29.72 -14.85
CA PRO A 451 4.40 -29.03 -15.71
C PRO A 451 5.09 -30.02 -16.66
N ILE A 452 4.93 -29.85 -17.97
CA ILE A 452 5.51 -30.73 -18.99
C ILE A 452 6.44 -29.97 -19.93
N ASN A 453 7.33 -30.71 -20.60
CA ASN A 453 7.90 -30.23 -21.85
C ASN A 453 6.85 -30.40 -22.95
N GLU A 454 6.91 -29.52 -23.95
CA GLU A 454 6.24 -29.75 -25.23
C GLU A 454 6.64 -31.11 -25.79
N TYR A 455 5.70 -31.80 -26.43
CA TYR A 455 6.00 -33.09 -27.05
C TYR A 455 6.74 -32.88 -28.36
N GLY A 456 7.93 -33.48 -28.47
CA GLY A 456 8.76 -33.40 -29.66
C GLY A 456 10.18 -33.85 -29.39
N ASP A 457 10.92 -34.13 -30.44
CA ASP A 457 12.35 -34.37 -30.36
C ASP A 457 13.13 -33.11 -30.77
N ARG A 458 14.47 -33.21 -30.71
CA ARG A 458 15.34 -32.10 -31.06
C ARG A 458 15.12 -31.62 -32.49
N GLN A 459 14.82 -32.52 -33.43
CA GLN A 459 14.63 -32.16 -34.82
C GLN A 459 13.35 -31.36 -34.99
N TYR A 460 12.24 -31.86 -34.43
CA TYR A 460 10.96 -31.16 -34.42
C TYR A 460 11.08 -29.73 -33.86
N PHE A 461 11.70 -29.55 -32.69
CA PHE A 461 11.85 -28.21 -32.10
C PHE A 461 12.77 -27.30 -32.91
N THR A 462 13.77 -27.87 -33.59
CA THR A 462 14.61 -27.09 -34.50
C THR A 462 13.79 -26.61 -35.69
N GLU A 463 12.99 -27.48 -36.31
CA GLU A 463 12.11 -27.12 -37.44
C GLU A 463 11.07 -26.06 -37.06
N MET A 464 10.50 -26.14 -35.85
CA MET A 464 9.43 -25.24 -35.40
C MET A 464 9.92 -23.88 -34.90
N TYR A 465 11.09 -23.82 -34.26
CA TYR A 465 11.49 -22.65 -33.45
C TYR A 465 12.86 -22.07 -33.78
N GLU A 466 13.72 -22.77 -34.51
CA GLU A 466 15.05 -22.25 -34.84
C GLU A 466 14.94 -21.00 -35.72
N SER A 467 15.80 -20.00 -35.46
CA SER A 467 15.85 -18.73 -36.22
C SER A 467 14.55 -17.90 -36.20
N ARG A 468 13.61 -18.19 -35.28
CA ARG A 468 12.42 -17.36 -35.08
C ARG A 468 12.75 -16.08 -34.30
N ASP A 469 12.80 -14.97 -35.03
CA ASP A 469 13.10 -13.65 -34.47
C ASP A 469 12.07 -13.20 -33.43
N ASP A 470 10.79 -13.52 -33.62
CA ASP A 470 9.72 -13.18 -32.69
C ASP A 470 9.82 -13.93 -31.34
N LEU A 471 10.51 -15.07 -31.33
CA LEU A 471 10.85 -15.84 -30.14
C LEU A 471 12.24 -15.47 -29.56
N GLY A 472 12.98 -14.59 -30.24
CA GLY A 472 14.36 -14.22 -29.90
C GLY A 472 15.37 -15.35 -30.10
N ASN A 473 15.02 -16.38 -30.87
CA ASN A 473 15.86 -17.55 -31.14
C ASN A 473 16.87 -17.21 -32.24
N THR A 474 17.93 -16.48 -31.85
CA THR A 474 18.93 -15.90 -32.77
C THR A 474 20.23 -16.68 -32.80
N GLN A 475 20.39 -17.69 -31.93
CA GLN A 475 21.58 -18.53 -31.85
C GLN A 475 21.27 -19.97 -32.26
N ARG A 476 22.25 -20.61 -32.90
CA ARG A 476 22.13 -22.00 -33.33
C ARG A 476 21.81 -22.92 -32.13
N GLY A 477 20.73 -23.68 -32.24
CA GLY A 477 20.25 -24.62 -31.23
C GLY A 477 19.24 -24.03 -30.26
N ASP A 478 18.83 -22.77 -30.46
CA ASP A 478 17.81 -22.11 -29.63
C ASP A 478 16.45 -22.79 -29.75
N GLY A 479 16.10 -23.27 -30.94
CA GLY A 479 14.79 -23.88 -31.14
C GLY A 479 14.58 -25.07 -30.22
N ALA A 480 15.55 -25.97 -30.16
CA ALA A 480 15.53 -27.10 -29.25
C ALA A 480 15.76 -26.72 -27.77
N ARG A 481 16.57 -25.70 -27.48
CA ARG A 481 16.87 -25.31 -26.09
C ARG A 481 15.66 -24.67 -25.40
N TYR A 482 14.96 -23.78 -26.10
CA TYR A 482 13.86 -22.97 -25.56
C TYR A 482 12.49 -23.40 -26.11
N HIS A 483 12.26 -24.71 -26.23
CA HIS A 483 10.93 -25.27 -26.53
C HIS A 483 9.95 -25.05 -25.36
N GLY A 484 8.66 -25.31 -25.60
CA GLY A 484 7.60 -25.09 -24.62
C GLY A 484 7.80 -25.86 -23.31
N ARG A 485 7.69 -25.18 -22.16
CA ARG A 485 7.74 -25.81 -20.83
C ARG A 485 6.75 -25.23 -19.84
N GLY A 486 6.37 -26.07 -18.88
CA GLY A 486 5.58 -25.67 -17.73
C GLY A 486 4.09 -25.53 -18.04
N PHE A 487 3.36 -24.93 -17.11
CA PHE A 487 1.91 -24.79 -17.14
C PHE A 487 1.38 -23.95 -18.31
N ILE A 488 2.20 -23.02 -18.80
CA ILE A 488 1.84 -22.09 -19.87
C ILE A 488 2.57 -22.38 -21.19
N GLN A 489 3.34 -23.48 -21.26
CA GLN A 489 4.19 -23.84 -22.40
C GLN A 489 5.09 -22.67 -22.87
N LEU A 490 5.87 -22.11 -21.93
CA LEU A 490 6.78 -20.99 -22.20
C LEU A 490 7.79 -21.37 -23.28
N THR A 491 7.81 -20.62 -24.39
CA THR A 491 8.58 -20.94 -25.59
C THR A 491 9.39 -19.74 -26.08
N GLY A 492 10.63 -19.96 -26.52
CA GLY A 492 11.50 -18.93 -27.11
C GLY A 492 12.44 -18.24 -26.13
N ARG A 493 13.70 -18.05 -26.52
CA ARG A 493 14.76 -17.44 -25.70
C ARG A 493 14.36 -16.10 -25.08
N ALA A 494 13.68 -15.25 -25.85
CA ALA A 494 13.24 -13.94 -25.38
C ALA A 494 12.30 -14.06 -24.16
N ASN A 495 11.38 -15.04 -24.19
CA ASN A 495 10.42 -15.27 -23.13
C ASN A 495 11.09 -15.85 -21.87
N TYR A 496 11.99 -16.84 -22.03
CA TYR A 496 12.78 -17.36 -20.91
C TYR A 496 13.62 -16.27 -20.24
N ARG A 497 14.26 -15.39 -21.02
CA ARG A 497 14.99 -14.23 -20.51
C ARG A 497 14.08 -13.26 -19.77
N TYR A 498 12.94 -12.92 -20.35
CA TYR A 498 12.01 -11.95 -19.78
C TYR A 498 11.47 -12.42 -18.43
N TYR A 499 10.86 -13.61 -18.37
CA TYR A 499 10.32 -14.13 -17.11
C TYR A 499 11.42 -14.52 -16.12
N GLY A 500 12.59 -14.94 -16.60
CA GLY A 500 13.74 -15.19 -15.74
C GLY A 500 14.17 -13.94 -14.98
N ARG A 501 14.35 -12.81 -15.69
CA ARG A 501 14.68 -11.53 -15.06
C ARG A 501 13.58 -11.03 -14.14
N LYS A 502 12.31 -11.16 -14.57
CA LYS A 502 11.16 -10.70 -13.79
C LYS A 502 11.03 -11.43 -12.45
N LEU A 503 11.30 -12.73 -12.44
CA LEU A 503 11.23 -13.58 -11.25
C LEU A 503 12.54 -13.65 -10.47
N GLY A 504 13.64 -13.13 -11.01
CA GLY A 504 14.98 -13.30 -10.43
C GLY A 504 15.50 -14.75 -10.51
N ILE A 505 15.08 -15.50 -11.54
CA ILE A 505 15.41 -16.91 -11.76
C ILE A 505 16.23 -17.03 -13.05
N PRO A 506 17.33 -17.80 -13.09
CA PRO A 506 18.20 -17.92 -14.27
C PRO A 506 17.58 -18.83 -15.36
N LEU A 507 16.40 -18.49 -15.87
CA LEU A 507 15.66 -19.27 -16.87
C LEU A 507 16.29 -19.25 -18.26
N GLU A 508 17.03 -18.20 -18.62
CA GLU A 508 17.75 -18.17 -19.90
C GLU A 508 18.95 -19.12 -19.87
N GLU A 509 19.68 -19.18 -18.75
CA GLU A 509 20.79 -20.12 -18.56
C GLU A 509 20.28 -21.56 -18.41
N ASN A 510 19.26 -21.75 -17.55
CA ASN A 510 18.74 -23.04 -17.09
C ASN A 510 17.22 -23.17 -17.41
N PRO A 511 16.84 -23.36 -18.68
CA PRO A 511 15.44 -23.36 -19.10
C PRO A 511 14.60 -24.52 -18.51
N GLU A 512 15.23 -25.61 -18.10
CA GLU A 512 14.58 -26.73 -17.41
C GLU A 512 13.95 -26.35 -16.07
N LEU A 513 14.37 -25.24 -15.45
CA LEU A 513 13.75 -24.72 -14.23
C LEU A 513 12.28 -24.36 -14.44
N ALA A 514 11.84 -24.09 -15.68
CA ALA A 514 10.42 -23.88 -15.99
C ALA A 514 9.54 -25.13 -15.76
N LEU A 515 10.13 -26.31 -15.51
CA LEU A 515 9.42 -27.53 -15.12
C LEU A 515 9.27 -27.69 -13.61
N ASP A 516 10.00 -26.92 -12.81
CA ASP A 516 9.79 -26.92 -11.36
C ASP A 516 8.36 -26.42 -11.07
N PRO A 517 7.56 -27.12 -10.25
CA PRO A 517 6.17 -26.75 -10.03
C PRO A 517 5.95 -25.34 -9.49
N LYS A 518 6.84 -24.85 -8.61
CA LYS A 518 6.72 -23.50 -8.05
C LYS A 518 7.09 -22.45 -9.09
N ILE A 519 8.16 -22.68 -9.84
CA ILE A 519 8.60 -21.77 -10.89
C ILE A 519 7.59 -21.74 -12.04
N SER A 520 7.08 -22.89 -12.46
CA SER A 520 6.02 -23.02 -13.48
C SER A 520 4.75 -22.26 -13.09
N ALA A 521 4.33 -22.35 -11.81
CA ALA A 521 3.20 -21.57 -11.29
C ALA A 521 3.49 -20.06 -11.31
N GLN A 522 4.67 -19.63 -10.86
CA GLN A 522 5.07 -18.22 -10.91
C GLN A 522 5.11 -17.67 -12.34
N ILE A 523 5.63 -18.43 -13.30
CA ILE A 523 5.64 -18.06 -14.72
C ILE A 523 4.20 -17.87 -15.21
N LEU A 524 3.30 -18.82 -14.97
CA LEU A 524 1.89 -18.71 -15.40
C LEU A 524 1.24 -17.45 -14.82
N VAL A 525 1.44 -17.19 -13.53
CA VAL A 525 0.84 -16.05 -12.83
C VAL A 525 1.39 -14.71 -13.34
N GLU A 526 2.70 -14.60 -13.57
CA GLU A 526 3.28 -13.41 -14.20
C GLU A 526 2.83 -13.23 -15.64
N TYR A 527 2.62 -14.34 -16.36
CA TYR A 527 2.11 -14.32 -17.74
C TYR A 527 0.67 -13.81 -17.81
N PHE A 528 -0.17 -14.24 -16.88
CA PHE A 528 -1.55 -13.79 -16.72
C PHE A 528 -1.60 -12.30 -16.40
N TRP A 529 -0.80 -11.86 -15.42
CA TRP A 529 -0.72 -10.46 -15.00
C TRP A 529 -0.31 -9.53 -16.14
N ASP A 530 0.70 -9.91 -16.94
CA ASP A 530 1.17 -9.08 -18.06
C ASP A 530 0.16 -8.92 -19.20
N ARG A 531 -0.90 -9.73 -19.19
CA ARG A 531 -1.94 -9.78 -20.23
C ARG A 531 -3.33 -9.54 -19.66
N GLU A 532 -3.42 -9.08 -18.41
CA GLU A 532 -4.66 -8.70 -17.74
C GLU A 532 -5.70 -9.86 -17.74
N VAL A 533 -5.22 -11.10 -17.70
CA VAL A 533 -6.08 -12.29 -17.75
C VAL A 533 -7.01 -12.36 -16.53
N ASP A 534 -6.54 -11.86 -15.38
CA ASP A 534 -7.33 -11.73 -14.16
C ASP A 534 -8.52 -10.79 -14.36
N LEU A 535 -8.30 -9.61 -14.96
CA LEU A 535 -9.37 -8.64 -15.24
C LEU A 535 -10.37 -9.20 -16.27
N LEU A 536 -9.87 -9.79 -17.36
CA LEU A 536 -10.70 -10.44 -18.38
C LEU A 536 -11.56 -11.56 -17.79
N ALA A 537 -11.00 -12.36 -16.88
CA ALA A 537 -11.74 -13.41 -16.19
C ALA A 537 -12.81 -12.83 -15.26
N GLN A 538 -12.49 -11.79 -14.49
CA GLN A 538 -13.42 -11.10 -13.59
C GLN A 538 -14.62 -10.50 -14.35
N ASP A 539 -14.37 -9.94 -15.54
CA ASP A 539 -15.41 -9.41 -16.44
C ASP A 539 -16.20 -10.53 -17.16
N GLY A 540 -15.78 -11.78 -17.01
CA GLY A 540 -16.37 -12.92 -17.69
C GLY A 540 -16.07 -12.97 -19.18
N ASP A 541 -15.06 -12.22 -19.66
CA ASP A 541 -14.59 -12.27 -21.04
C ASP A 541 -13.64 -13.45 -21.28
N TRP A 542 -14.22 -14.65 -21.32
CA TRP A 542 -13.46 -15.89 -21.53
C TRP A 542 -12.80 -15.95 -22.91
N ARG A 543 -13.37 -15.27 -23.91
CA ARG A 543 -12.77 -15.16 -25.25
C ARG A 543 -11.52 -14.29 -25.20
N GLY A 544 -11.59 -13.16 -24.50
CA GLY A 544 -10.44 -12.33 -24.18
C GLY A 544 -9.36 -13.11 -23.46
N VAL A 545 -9.72 -13.87 -22.42
CA VAL A 545 -8.77 -14.75 -21.69
C VAL A 545 -8.04 -15.69 -22.65
N ARG A 546 -8.76 -16.42 -23.52
CA ARG A 546 -8.11 -17.37 -24.43
C ARG A 546 -7.23 -16.67 -25.47
N LEU A 547 -7.72 -15.56 -26.03
CA LEU A 547 -6.97 -14.75 -26.99
C LEU A 547 -5.68 -14.19 -26.37
N ALA A 548 -5.75 -13.69 -25.14
CA ALA A 548 -4.60 -13.19 -24.39
C ALA A 548 -3.57 -14.29 -24.16
N VAL A 549 -4.02 -15.49 -23.76
CA VAL A 549 -3.11 -16.61 -23.46
C VAL A 549 -2.44 -17.17 -24.71
N ASN A 550 -3.22 -17.47 -25.75
CA ASN A 550 -2.77 -18.25 -26.90
C ASN A 550 -2.44 -17.38 -28.14
N GLY A 551 -2.83 -16.10 -28.16
CA GLY A 551 -2.81 -15.27 -29.36
C GLY A 551 -3.92 -15.62 -30.36
N GLY A 552 -4.87 -16.49 -29.98
CA GLY A 552 -5.96 -16.95 -30.82
C GLY A 552 -6.96 -17.83 -30.05
N TYR A 553 -7.82 -18.55 -30.78
CA TYR A 553 -8.87 -19.41 -30.21
C TYR A 553 -8.58 -20.91 -30.34
N ASN A 554 -7.31 -21.29 -30.50
CA ASN A 554 -6.95 -22.71 -30.56
C ASN A 554 -7.31 -23.39 -29.24
N GLY A 555 -8.04 -24.50 -29.34
CA GLY A 555 -8.57 -25.23 -28.19
C GLY A 555 -9.79 -24.57 -27.52
N TRP A 556 -10.44 -23.59 -28.14
CA TRP A 556 -11.56 -22.84 -27.56
C TRP A 556 -12.69 -23.72 -27.03
N ASP A 557 -13.16 -24.70 -27.81
CA ASP A 557 -14.30 -25.51 -27.40
C ASP A 557 -14.02 -26.29 -26.12
N ARG A 558 -12.82 -26.86 -26.01
CA ARG A 558 -12.38 -27.55 -24.79
C ARG A 558 -12.17 -26.56 -23.65
N PHE A 559 -11.55 -25.40 -23.90
CA PHE A 559 -11.31 -24.38 -22.88
C PHE A 559 -12.65 -23.91 -22.27
N TRP A 560 -13.61 -23.62 -23.13
CA TRP A 560 -14.92 -23.15 -22.73
C TRP A 560 -15.73 -24.22 -21.98
N ALA A 561 -15.62 -25.49 -22.39
CA ALA A 561 -16.20 -26.60 -21.63
C ALA A 561 -15.64 -26.67 -20.20
N LEU A 562 -14.31 -26.60 -20.05
CA LEU A 562 -13.67 -26.61 -18.72
C LEU A 562 -14.10 -25.41 -17.86
N VAL A 563 -14.16 -24.21 -18.43
CA VAL A 563 -14.63 -23.01 -17.71
C VAL A 563 -16.05 -23.23 -17.17
N ARG A 564 -16.96 -23.75 -18.00
CA ARG A 564 -18.36 -24.00 -17.58
C ARG A 564 -18.45 -25.06 -16.49
N ASP A 565 -17.67 -26.13 -16.59
CA ASP A 565 -17.68 -27.21 -15.59
C ASP A 565 -17.14 -26.68 -14.26
N PHE A 566 -16.04 -25.92 -14.26
CA PHE A 566 -15.55 -25.29 -13.04
C PHE A 566 -16.54 -24.27 -12.47
N GLN A 567 -17.19 -23.44 -13.30
CA GLN A 567 -18.21 -22.51 -12.84
C GLN A 567 -19.37 -23.26 -12.13
N TYR A 568 -19.79 -24.40 -12.66
CA TYR A 568 -20.83 -25.25 -12.10
C TYR A 568 -20.41 -25.91 -10.77
N TYR A 569 -19.21 -26.47 -10.69
CA TYR A 569 -18.75 -27.16 -9.48
C TYR A 569 -18.30 -26.22 -8.36
N MET A 570 -18.01 -24.96 -8.69
CA MET A 570 -17.56 -23.95 -7.73
C MET A 570 -18.66 -22.94 -7.36
N SER A 571 -19.86 -23.02 -7.96
CA SER A 571 -21.04 -22.22 -7.57
C SER A 571 -21.62 -22.70 -6.25
#